data_AF-A0A7J4DRG7-F1
#
_entry.id   AF-A0A7J4DRG7-F1
#
_cell.length_a   1.000
_cell.length_b   1.000
_cell.length_c   1.000
_cell.angle_alpha   90.00
_cell.angle_beta   90.00
_cell.angle_gamma   90.00
#
_symmetry.space_group_name_H-M   'P 1'
#
loop_
_entity.id
_entity.type
_entity.pdbx_description
1 polymer ?
#
loop_
_entity_poly.entity_id
_entity_poly.type
_entity_poly.pdbx_seq_one_letter_code
_entity_poly.pdbx_strand_id
1 'polypeptide(L)'
;PKIVVVKSVEGKIGDSRIVEGRLSDVVKEIARKTLEEWDPEKSDFTIIKARYELRYKLPISPDLYDIIDELNLEKFREGNNLIVVVPVYTISFDNEWLED
;
A
#
# COMPACT_ATOMS: atom_id res chain seq x y z
N PRO A 1 -14.03 -2.48 -0.53
CA PRO A 1 -12.78 -2.40 0.27
C PRO A 1 -12.35 -0.95 0.45
N LYS A 2 -12.00 -0.54 1.66
CA LYS A 2 -11.38 0.76 1.93
C LYS A 2 -9.89 0.65 1.65
N ILE A 3 -9.35 1.57 0.86
CA ILE A 3 -7.96 1.60 0.43
C ILE A 3 -7.38 2.93 0.88
N VAL A 4 -6.26 2.88 1.59
CA VAL A 4 -5.53 4.08 1.98
C VAL A 4 -4.56 4.41 0.84
N VAL A 5 -4.68 5.62 0.30
CA VAL A 5 -3.74 6.17 -0.67
C VAL A 5 -2.96 7.27 0.02
N VAL A 6 -1.64 7.20 -0.06
CA VAL A 6 -0.73 8.18 0.56
C VAL A 6 0.21 8.71 -0.52
N LYS A 7 0.27 10.03 -0.70
CA LYS A 7 1.29 10.70 -1.52
C LYS A 7 2.35 11.25 -0.59
N SER A 8 3.59 10.85 -0.83
CA SER A 8 4.77 11.35 -0.12
C SER A 8 5.67 12.08 -1.10
N VAL A 9 6.27 13.19 -0.65
CA VAL A 9 7.26 13.97 -1.39
C VAL A 9 8.43 14.21 -0.44
N GLU A 10 9.65 13.84 -0.86
CA GLU A 10 10.87 13.97 -0.03
C GLU A 10 10.73 13.36 1.37
N GLY A 11 10.08 12.20 1.48
CA GLY A 11 9.86 11.50 2.75
C GLY A 11 8.79 12.11 3.65
N LYS A 12 8.08 13.16 3.22
CA LYS A 12 6.96 13.78 3.95
C LYS A 12 5.64 13.42 3.29
N ILE A 13 4.69 12.95 4.10
CA ILE A 13 3.31 12.72 3.64
C ILE A 13 2.67 14.07 3.33
N GLY A 14 2.41 14.32 2.05
CA GLY A 14 1.75 15.53 1.57
C GLY A 14 0.23 15.39 1.45
N ASP A 15 -0.25 14.17 1.15
CA ASP A 15 -1.68 13.86 1.06
C ASP A 15 -1.94 12.43 1.52
N SER A 16 -3.07 12.22 2.20
CA SER A 16 -3.57 10.89 2.53
C SER A 16 -5.08 10.85 2.48
N ARG A 17 -5.64 9.87 1.78
CA ARG A 17 -7.10 9.72 1.65
C ARG A 17 -7.53 8.27 1.62
N ILE A 18 -8.77 8.03 2.04
CA ILE A 18 -9.41 6.73 1.94
C ILE A 18 -10.28 6.72 0.68
N VAL A 19 -10.09 5.71 -0.15
CA VAL A 19 -10.85 5.49 -1.38
C VAL A 19 -11.55 4.15 -1.28
N GLU A 20 -12.79 4.08 -1.77
CA GLU A 20 -13.53 2.83 -1.86
C GLU A 20 -13.47 2.27 -3.28
N GLY A 21 -13.22 0.96 -3.40
CA GLY A 21 -13.19 0.29 -4.69
C GLY A 21 -12.38 -0.99 -4.68
N ARG A 22 -12.11 -1.54 -5.88
CA ARG A 22 -11.18 -2.66 -6.04
C ARG A 22 -9.75 -2.13 -6.07
N LEU A 23 -8.85 -2.75 -5.31
CA LEU A 23 -7.45 -2.32 -5.21
C LEU A 23 -6.76 -2.23 -6.58
N SER A 24 -7.03 -3.18 -7.47
CA SER A 24 -6.48 -3.18 -8.84
C SER A 24 -6.90 -1.95 -9.64
N ASP A 25 -8.12 -1.48 -9.46
CA ASP A 25 -8.66 -0.35 -10.21
C ASP A 25 -8.08 0.95 -9.65
N VAL A 26 -8.00 1.07 -8.32
CA VAL A 26 -7.38 2.23 -7.66
C VAL A 26 -5.90 2.34 -8.04
N VAL A 27 -5.13 1.24 -8.02
CA VAL A 27 -3.71 1.25 -8.42
C VAL A 27 -3.55 1.72 -9.87
N LYS A 28 -4.38 1.23 -10.79
CA LYS A 28 -4.35 1.66 -12.21
C LYS A 28 -4.72 3.12 -12.37
N GLU A 29 -5.73 3.59 -11.63
CA GLU A 29 -6.16 4.99 -11.67
C GLU A 29 -5.06 5.93 -11.17
N ILE A 30 -4.45 5.61 -10.02
CA ILE A 30 -3.34 6.40 -9.47
C ILE A 30 -2.16 6.36 -10.44
N ALA A 31 -1.76 5.19 -10.95
CA ALA A 31 -0.68 5.09 -11.93
C ALA A 31 -0.92 5.96 -13.16
N ARG A 32 -2.14 5.96 -13.72
CA ARG A 32 -2.48 6.82 -14.87
C ARG A 32 -2.33 8.31 -14.54
N LYS A 33 -2.83 8.76 -13.39
CA LYS A 33 -2.69 10.15 -12.95
C LYS A 33 -1.22 10.53 -12.75
N THR A 34 -0.46 9.64 -12.13
CA THR A 34 0.96 9.85 -11.88
C THR A 34 1.80 9.88 -13.15
N LEU A 35 1.42 9.10 -14.18
CA LEU A 35 2.06 9.16 -15.50
C LEU A 35 1.90 10.52 -16.19
N GLU A 36 0.84 11.28 -15.88
CA GLU A 36 0.66 12.65 -16.40
C GLU A 36 1.62 13.65 -15.73
N GLU A 37 2.11 13.36 -14.52
CA GLU A 37 3.08 14.18 -13.77
C GLU A 37 4.54 13.78 -14.02
N TRP A 38 4.78 12.56 -14.52
CA TRP A 38 6.12 11.98 -14.65
C TRP A 38 6.90 12.56 -15.84
N ASP A 39 8.16 12.94 -15.59
CA ASP A 39 9.14 13.26 -16.62
C ASP A 39 10.06 12.06 -16.92
N PRO A 40 9.93 11.42 -18.11
CA PRO A 40 10.72 10.25 -18.48
C PRO A 40 12.20 10.55 -18.73
N GLU A 41 12.61 11.81 -18.85
CA GLU A 41 14.02 12.18 -19.00
C GLU A 41 14.75 12.30 -17.64
N LYS A 42 13.99 12.36 -16.52
CA LYS A 42 14.54 12.64 -15.19
C LYS A 42 14.60 11.43 -14.25
N SER A 43 13.63 10.53 -14.31
CA SER A 43 13.59 9.39 -13.40
C SER A 43 12.86 8.20 -13.99
N ASP A 44 13.06 7.01 -13.41
CA ASP A 44 12.27 5.83 -13.72
C ASP A 44 10.85 5.94 -13.17
N PHE A 45 9.88 5.33 -13.87
CA PHE A 45 8.54 5.08 -13.35
C PHE A 45 8.41 3.62 -12.93
N THR A 46 8.28 3.38 -11.62
CA THR A 46 8.20 2.01 -11.07
C THR A 46 6.94 1.82 -10.24
N ILE A 47 6.27 0.69 -10.47
CA ILE A 47 5.18 0.19 -9.60
C ILE A 47 5.66 -1.09 -8.94
N ILE A 48 5.80 -1.06 -7.61
CA ILE A 48 6.24 -2.21 -6.81
C ILE A 48 5.06 -2.74 -6.01
N LYS A 49 4.77 -4.04 -6.16
CA LYS A 49 3.82 -4.75 -5.31
C LYS A 49 4.58 -5.46 -4.19
N ALA A 50 4.26 -5.15 -2.96
CA ALA A 50 4.80 -5.80 -1.77
C ALA A 50 3.67 -6.47 -0.96
N ARG A 51 4.05 -7.53 -0.23
CA ARG A 51 3.21 -8.19 0.77
C ARG A 51 3.74 -7.78 2.13
N TYR A 52 2.97 -6.97 2.86
CA TYR A 52 3.35 -6.55 4.21
C TYR A 52 2.69 -7.47 5.22
N GLU A 53 3.50 -8.20 5.98
CA GLU A 53 3.02 -9.17 6.96
C GLU A 53 2.89 -8.53 8.35
N LEU A 54 1.66 -8.46 8.84
CA LEU A 54 1.37 -8.12 10.22
C LEU A 54 1.29 -9.41 11.04
N ARG A 55 2.04 -9.47 12.14
CA ARG A 55 2.16 -10.66 12.99
C ARG A 55 1.50 -10.40 14.33
N TYR A 56 0.47 -11.17 14.65
CA TYR A 56 -0.27 -11.06 15.91
C TYR A 56 -0.16 -12.33 16.73
N LYS A 57 0.29 -12.23 17.98
CA LYS A 57 0.34 -13.37 18.90
C LYS A 57 -1.08 -13.77 19.31
N LEU A 58 -1.37 -15.07 19.26
CA LEU A 58 -2.66 -15.61 19.68
C LEU A 58 -2.75 -15.77 21.22
N PRO A 59 -3.96 -15.61 21.81
CA PRO A 59 -5.20 -15.20 21.15
C PRO A 59 -5.22 -13.71 20.79
N ILE A 60 -5.86 -13.35 19.68
CA ILE A 60 -6.14 -11.95 19.32
C ILE A 60 -7.51 -11.52 19.87
N SER A 61 -7.76 -10.21 19.96
CA SER A 61 -9.08 -9.71 20.35
C SER A 61 -10.14 -10.00 19.27
N PRO A 62 -11.41 -10.18 19.66
CA PRO A 62 -12.53 -10.31 18.72
C PRO A 62 -12.60 -9.13 17.75
N ASP A 63 -12.50 -7.89 18.25
CA ASP A 63 -12.54 -6.67 17.42
C ASP A 63 -11.47 -6.68 16.31
N LEU A 64 -10.25 -7.16 16.61
CA LEU A 64 -9.20 -7.26 15.60
C LEU A 64 -9.53 -8.35 14.57
N TYR A 65 -10.08 -9.48 15.02
CA TYR A 65 -10.51 -10.54 14.12
C TYR A 65 -11.59 -10.04 13.14
N ASP A 66 -12.58 -9.31 13.66
CA ASP A 66 -13.68 -8.76 12.86
C ASP A 66 -13.15 -7.78 11.81
N ILE A 67 -12.24 -6.87 12.17
CA ILE A 67 -11.60 -5.94 11.22
C ILE A 67 -10.86 -6.70 10.10
N ILE A 68 -10.09 -7.74 10.45
CA ILE A 68 -9.35 -8.53 9.45
C ILE A 68 -10.31 -9.24 8.49
N ASP A 69 -11.43 -9.74 9.01
CA ASP A 69 -12.44 -10.44 8.22
C ASP A 69 -13.24 -9.48 7.32
N GLU A 70 -13.69 -8.35 7.85
CA GLU A 70 -14.38 -7.29 7.09
C GLU A 70 -13.54 -6.77 5.92
N LEU A 71 -12.23 -6.62 6.13
CA LEU A 71 -11.31 -6.18 5.07
C LEU A 71 -10.96 -7.29 4.07
N ASN A 72 -11.42 -8.53 4.31
CA ASN A 72 -11.15 -9.72 3.49
C ASN A 72 -9.66 -9.89 3.19
N LEU A 73 -8.81 -9.67 4.19
CA LEU A 73 -7.36 -9.80 4.06
C LEU A 73 -6.95 -11.26 4.07
N GLU A 74 -5.92 -11.59 3.30
CA GLU A 74 -5.29 -12.91 3.37
C GLU A 74 -4.71 -13.10 4.77
N LYS A 75 -5.08 -14.20 5.43
CA LYS A 75 -4.66 -14.52 6.79
C LYS A 75 -4.34 -16.01 6.92
N PHE A 76 -3.27 -16.33 7.64
CA PHE A 76 -2.89 -17.71 7.92
C PHE A 76 -2.22 -17.82 9.30
N ARG A 77 -2.18 -19.03 9.86
CA ARG A 77 -1.49 -19.29 11.14
C ARG A 77 -0.05 -19.72 10.90
N GLU A 78 0.86 -19.19 11.71
CA GLU A 78 2.25 -19.62 11.78
C GLU A 78 2.65 -19.78 13.26
N GLY A 79 2.76 -21.03 13.71
CA GLY A 79 2.97 -21.33 15.13
C GLY A 79 1.87 -20.74 16.02
N ASN A 80 2.26 -19.91 16.99
CA ASN A 80 1.33 -19.20 17.88
C ASN A 80 0.98 -17.79 17.39
N ASN A 81 1.18 -17.50 16.10
CA ASN A 81 0.85 -16.21 15.50
C ASN A 81 -0.23 -16.35 14.42
N LEU A 82 -1.07 -15.33 14.30
CA LEU A 82 -1.85 -15.04 13.12
C LEU A 82 -1.06 -14.07 12.25
N ILE A 83 -0.81 -14.45 11.01
CA ILE A 83 -0.18 -13.62 9.99
C ILE A 83 -1.29 -13.04 9.13
N VAL A 84 -1.30 -11.73 8.96
CA VAL A 84 -2.24 -10.99 8.11
C VAL A 84 -1.43 -10.28 7.03
N VAL A 85 -1.78 -10.51 5.77
CA VAL A 85 -1.06 -9.95 4.63
C VAL A 85 -1.80 -8.74 4.10
N VAL A 86 -1.17 -7.58 4.23
CA VAL A 86 -1.64 -6.33 3.64
C VAL A 86 -0.94 -6.13 2.29
N PRO A 87 -1.67 -6.09 1.16
CA PRO A 87 -1.08 -5.77 -0.13
C PRO A 87 -0.74 -4.28 -0.18
N VAL A 88 0.53 -3.96 -0.44
CA VAL A 88 1.02 -2.59 -0.58
C VAL A 88 1.51 -2.39 -2.01
N TYR A 89 1.11 -1.28 -2.62
CA TYR A 89 1.60 -0.86 -3.92
C TYR A 89 2.31 0.48 -3.75
N THR A 90 3.56 0.52 -4.17
CA THR A 90 4.37 1.75 -4.19
C THR A 90 4.53 2.19 -5.64
N ILE A 91 4.10 3.42 -5.95
CA ILE A 91 4.31 4.05 -7.25
C ILE A 91 5.36 5.14 -7.04
N SER A 92 6.43 5.07 -7.82
CA SER A 92 7.59 5.94 -7.69
C SER A 92 7.94 6.50 -9.07
N PHE A 93 7.99 7.81 -9.20
CA PHE A 93 7.95 8.50 -10.50
C PHE A 93 8.64 9.86 -10.53
N ASP A 94 9.20 10.34 -9.43
CA ASP A 94 9.91 11.61 -9.38
C ASP A 94 11.01 11.49 -8.33
N ASN A 95 11.94 10.57 -8.59
CA ASN A 95 13.12 10.41 -7.75
C ASN A 95 14.29 11.03 -8.50
N GLU A 96 14.66 12.26 -8.13
CA GLU A 96 15.93 12.82 -8.57
C GLU A 96 17.03 12.24 -7.67
N TRP A 97 18.04 11.60 -8.28
CA TRP A 97 19.28 11.28 -7.59
C TRP A 97 20.03 12.60 -7.38
N LEU A 98 20.00 13.12 -6.15
CA LEU A 98 20.89 14.20 -5.77
C LEU A 98 22.30 13.58 -5.64
N GLU A 99 23.13 13.74 -6.67
CA GLU A 99 24.57 13.57 -6.51
C GLU A 99 25.06 14.65 -5.54
N ASP A 100 25.60 14.24 -4.39
CA ASP A 100 26.41 15.10 -3.51
C ASP A 100 27.77 15.43 -4.14
#